data_AF-A0AAW4BKU9-F1
#
_entry.id   AF-A0AAW4BKU9-F1
#
_cell.length_a   1.000
_cell.length_b   1.000
_cell.length_c   1.000
_cell.angle_alpha   90.00
_cell.angle_beta   90.00
_cell.angle_gamma   90.00
#
_symmetry.space_group_name_H-M   'P 1'
#
loop_
_entity.id
_entity.type
_entity.pdbx_description
1 polymer ?
#
loop_
_entity_poly.entity_id
_entity_poly.type
_entity_poly.pdbx_seq_one_letter_code
_entity_poly.pdbx_strand_id
1 'polypeptide(L)'
;MNVRSRKNKNLRLTTKKTFLGRPIQTEHGPLYIDYLEKMHNTIDIALDEYPRLMAIRVDLRFPKLRKNEMSGNVMTDFLRSLQSQIDHSGKRKKREGSRVHPCKVRI
;
A
#
# COMPACT_ATOMS: atom_id res chain seq x y z
N MET A 1 4.99 12.56 -21.41
CA MET A 1 3.93 11.95 -22.24
C MET A 1 3.38 10.76 -21.46
N ASN A 2 2.05 10.67 -21.26
CA ASN A 2 1.46 9.54 -20.55
C ASN A 2 1.24 8.40 -21.55
N VAL A 3 1.71 7.19 -21.23
CA VAL A 3 1.63 6.03 -22.12
C VAL A 3 0.66 5.01 -21.51
N ARG A 4 -0.20 4.38 -22.30
CA ARG A 4 -1.08 3.31 -21.77
C ARG A 4 -0.30 2.01 -21.59
N SER A 5 -0.60 1.25 -20.53
CA SER A 5 0.06 -0.03 -20.30
C SER A 5 -0.32 -1.06 -21.36
N ARG A 6 0.69 -1.81 -21.85
CA ARG A 6 0.49 -2.91 -22.80
C ARG A 6 -0.28 -4.07 -22.16
N LYS A 7 -0.12 -4.29 -20.85
CA LYS A 7 -0.78 -5.37 -20.10
C LYS A 7 -2.24 -5.03 -19.78
N ASN A 8 -2.53 -3.75 -19.52
CA ASN A 8 -3.88 -3.27 -19.25
C ASN A 8 -4.06 -1.85 -19.80
N LYS A 9 -4.82 -1.72 -20.89
CA LYS A 9 -5.01 -0.44 -21.60
C LYS A 9 -5.78 0.61 -20.80
N ASN A 10 -6.48 0.19 -19.74
CA ASN A 10 -7.18 1.10 -18.83
C ASN A 10 -6.23 1.86 -17.91
N LEU A 11 -5.02 1.32 -17.67
CA LEU A 11 -4.04 1.93 -16.78
C LEU A 11 -3.08 2.83 -17.54
N ARG A 12 -2.85 4.03 -17.00
CA ARG A 12 -1.95 5.05 -17.53
C ARG A 12 -0.59 4.93 -16.83
N LEU A 13 0.49 5.06 -17.59
CA LEU A 13 1.86 5.03 -17.11
C LEU A 13 2.51 6.41 -17.20
N THR A 14 3.36 6.70 -16.22
CA THR A 14 4.25 7.86 -16.20
C THR A 14 5.69 7.43 -15.98
N THR A 15 6.61 8.10 -16.68
CA THR A 15 8.06 8.04 -16.45
C THR A 15 8.60 9.35 -15.87
N LYS A 16 7.70 10.30 -15.55
CA LYS A 16 8.09 11.55 -14.89
C LYS A 16 8.67 11.25 -13.50
N LYS A 17 9.63 12.08 -13.08
CA LYS A 17 10.22 12.00 -11.72
C LYS A 17 9.31 12.56 -10.63
N THR A 18 8.21 13.22 -11.01
CA THR A 18 7.30 13.89 -10.08
C THR A 18 5.83 13.57 -10.39
N PHE A 19 5.02 13.50 -9.33
CA PHE A 19 3.56 13.41 -9.36
C PHE A 19 2.99 14.47 -8.41
N LEU A 20 2.11 15.35 -8.92
CA LEU A 20 1.56 16.50 -8.17
C LEU A 20 2.63 17.35 -7.47
N GLY A 21 3.74 17.60 -8.17
CA GLY A 21 4.89 18.36 -7.64
C GLY A 21 5.75 17.61 -6.62
N ARG A 22 5.38 16.38 -6.23
CA ARG A 22 6.13 15.55 -5.28
C ARG A 22 7.02 14.55 -6.03
N PRO A 23 8.24 14.27 -5.54
CA PRO A 23 9.11 13.26 -6.14
C PRO A 23 8.48 11.86 -6.02
N ILE A 24 8.62 11.05 -7.07
CA ILE A 24 8.17 9.64 -7.10
C ILE A 24 9.32 8.71 -7.48
N GLN A 25 9.27 7.47 -7.00
CA GLN A 25 10.32 6.49 -7.25
C GLN A 25 10.23 5.93 -8.69
N THR A 26 11.16 6.32 -9.55
CA THR A 26 11.20 5.85 -10.96
C THR A 26 12.32 4.84 -11.25
N GLU A 27 13.10 4.44 -10.25
CA GLU A 27 14.29 3.58 -10.41
C GLU A 27 13.95 2.18 -10.95
N HIS A 28 12.75 1.68 -10.66
CA HIS A 28 12.31 0.35 -11.09
C HIS A 28 11.41 0.38 -12.32
N GLY A 29 11.31 1.52 -13.00
CA GLY A 29 10.57 1.70 -14.25
C GLY A 29 9.34 2.60 -14.13
N PRO A 30 8.49 2.61 -15.18
CA PRO A 30 7.30 3.45 -15.24
C PRO A 30 6.28 3.09 -14.15
N LEU A 31 5.63 4.10 -13.58
CA LEU A 31 4.61 3.93 -12.56
C LEU A 31 3.20 4.10 -13.13
N TYR A 32 2.23 3.41 -12.52
CA TYR A 32 0.81 3.58 -12.84
C TYR A 32 0.25 4.84 -12.20
N ILE A 33 -0.22 5.78 -13.02
CA ILE A 33 -0.80 7.04 -12.56
C ILE A 33 -2.03 6.77 -11.70
N ASP A 34 -2.87 5.82 -12.10
CA ASP A 34 -4.11 5.49 -11.39
C ASP A 34 -3.84 4.93 -9.97
N TYR A 35 -2.68 4.31 -9.74
CA TYR A 35 -2.26 3.88 -8.41
C TYR A 35 -1.65 5.01 -7.60
N LEU A 36 -0.95 5.95 -8.24
CA LEU A 36 -0.46 7.16 -7.59
C LEU A 36 -1.63 8.04 -7.12
N GLU A 37 -2.66 8.19 -7.94
CA GLU A 37 -3.90 8.90 -7.58
C GLU A 37 -4.59 8.24 -6.37
N LYS A 38 -4.74 6.91 -6.38
CA LYS A 38 -5.30 6.18 -5.22
C LYS A 38 -4.47 6.35 -3.95
N MET A 39 -3.15 6.18 -4.04
CA MET A 39 -2.26 6.36 -2.88
C MET A 39 -2.36 7.78 -2.32
N HIS A 40 -2.37 8.79 -3.18
CA HIS A 40 -2.49 10.18 -2.75
C HIS A 40 -3.83 10.44 -2.06
N ASN A 41 -4.95 9.98 -2.64
CA ASN A 41 -6.27 10.13 -2.03
C ASN A 41 -6.35 9.42 -0.67
N THR A 42 -5.79 8.21 -0.54
CA THR A 42 -5.76 7.49 0.74
C THR A 42 -5.00 8.27 1.81
N ILE A 43 -3.86 8.87 1.44
CA ILE A 43 -3.06 9.70 2.35
C ILE A 43 -3.84 10.96 2.76
N ASP A 44 -4.47 11.65 1.81
CA ASP A 44 -5.19 12.89 2.09
C ASP A 44 -6.38 12.65 3.03
N ILE A 45 -7.19 11.61 2.79
CA ILE A 45 -8.31 11.25 3.69
C ILE A 45 -7.78 10.78 5.06
N ALA A 46 -6.59 10.16 5.11
CA ALA A 46 -5.98 9.77 6.38
C ALA A 46 -5.48 10.97 7.19
N LEU A 47 -4.92 11.99 6.53
CA LEU A 47 -4.46 13.23 7.15
C LEU A 47 -5.63 14.07 7.67
N ASP A 48 -6.77 14.05 6.99
CA ASP A 48 -8.00 14.73 7.44
C ASP A 48 -8.52 14.17 8.78
N GLU A 49 -8.44 12.85 8.98
CA GLU A 49 -8.86 12.20 10.23
C GLU A 49 -7.78 12.22 11.32
N TYR A 50 -6.51 12.12 10.93
CA TYR A 50 -5.39 11.95 11.86
C TYR A 50 -4.30 13.02 11.62
N PRO A 51 -4.15 14.02 12.51
CA PRO A 51 -3.14 15.07 12.34
C PRO A 51 -1.69 14.55 12.42
N ARG A 52 -1.50 13.33 12.94
CA ARG A 52 -0.21 12.64 12.99
C ARG A 52 -0.36 11.26 12.34
N LEU A 53 -0.01 11.18 11.06
CA LEU A 53 -0.05 9.94 10.27
C LEU A 53 1.34 9.30 10.19
N MET A 54 1.39 7.97 10.28
CA MET A 54 2.57 7.17 9.96
C MET A 54 2.31 6.39 8.66
N ALA A 55 3.19 6.55 7.67
CA ALA A 55 3.15 5.79 6.44
C ALA A 55 4.27 4.73 6.45
N ILE A 56 3.92 3.47 6.16
CA ILE A 56 4.87 2.36 6.06
C ILE A 56 4.75 1.76 4.66
N ARG A 57 5.89 1.57 4.01
CA ARG A 57 5.99 0.80 2.77
C ARG A 57 6.45 -0.61 3.09
N VAL A 58 5.73 -1.60 2.57
CA VAL A 58 6.10 -3.01 2.67
C VAL A 58 6.26 -3.58 1.26
N ASP A 59 7.48 -4.03 0.94
CA ASP A 59 7.76 -4.69 -0.33
C ASP A 59 7.83 -6.21 -0.12
N LEU A 60 6.84 -6.95 -0.63
CA LEU A 60 6.83 -8.41 -0.56
C LEU A 60 7.80 -9.00 -1.58
N ARG A 61 8.91 -9.56 -1.11
CA ARG A 61 9.92 -10.22 -1.95
C ARG A 61 9.59 -11.70 -2.08
N PHE A 62 9.29 -12.12 -3.31
CA PHE A 62 8.98 -13.52 -3.62
C PHE A 62 10.20 -14.25 -4.17
N PRO A 63 10.38 -15.55 -3.85
CA PRO A 63 11.32 -16.38 -4.57
C PRO A 63 10.90 -16.50 -6.05
N LYS A 64 11.84 -16.91 -6.90
CA LYS A 64 11.50 -17.26 -8.28
C LYS A 64 10.54 -18.46 -8.24
N LEU A 65 9.27 -18.20 -8.55
CA LEU A 65 8.25 -19.23 -8.69
C LEU A 65 8.63 -20.19 -9.81
N ARG A 66 8.35 -21.48 -9.60
CA ARG A 66 8.54 -22.48 -10.66
C ARG A 66 7.55 -22.22 -11.80
N LYS A 67 7.85 -22.74 -12.98
CA LYS A 67 6.94 -22.64 -14.14
C LYS A 67 5.59 -23.25 -13.74
N ASN A 68 4.50 -22.48 -13.90
CA ASN A 68 3.11 -22.81 -13.54
C ASN A 68 2.75 -22.73 -12.04
N GLU A 69 3.65 -22.22 -11.18
CA GLU A 69 3.31 -21.94 -9.80
C GLU A 69 2.61 -20.57 -9.71
N MET A 70 1.35 -20.58 -9.29
CA MET A 70 0.58 -19.37 -9.04
C MET A 70 0.94 -18.83 -7.65
N SER A 71 1.53 -17.64 -7.57
CA SER A 71 1.43 -16.84 -6.35
C SER A 71 -0.06 -16.58 -6.12
N GLY A 72 -0.63 -17.17 -5.06
CA GLY A 72 -2.04 -17.07 -4.71
C GLY A 72 -2.50 -15.63 -4.42
N ASN A 73 -3.50 -15.46 -3.56
CA ASN A 73 -4.01 -14.13 -3.19
C ASN A 73 -3.10 -13.41 -2.18
N VAL A 74 -1.82 -13.31 -2.49
CA VAL A 74 -0.79 -12.98 -1.50
C VAL A 74 -1.00 -11.61 -0.87
N MET A 75 -1.39 -10.60 -1.66
CA MET A 75 -1.69 -9.28 -1.12
C MET A 75 -2.87 -9.34 -0.14
N THR A 76 -3.94 -10.05 -0.49
CA THR A 76 -5.11 -10.23 0.39
C THR A 76 -4.75 -10.97 1.68
N ASP A 77 -3.96 -12.04 1.57
CA ASP A 77 -3.55 -12.84 2.72
C ASP A 77 -2.59 -12.07 3.64
N PHE A 78 -1.68 -11.30 3.05
CA PHE A 78 -0.81 -10.37 3.79
C PHE A 78 -1.63 -9.35 4.57
N LEU A 79 -2.59 -8.67 3.91
CA LEU A 79 -3.43 -7.66 4.55
C LEU A 79 -4.29 -8.28 5.67
N ARG A 80 -4.86 -9.47 5.44
CA ARG A 80 -5.63 -10.20 6.45
C ARG A 80 -4.77 -10.53 7.67
N SER A 81 -3.56 -11.03 7.45
CA SER A 81 -2.62 -11.36 8.52
C SER A 81 -2.20 -10.11 9.31
N LEU A 82 -1.87 -9.02 8.61
CA LEU A 82 -1.49 -7.75 9.22
C LEU A 82 -2.61 -7.20 10.13
N GLN A 83 -3.85 -7.18 9.65
CA GLN A 83 -4.98 -6.72 10.45
C GLN A 83 -5.20 -7.60 11.70
N SER A 84 -5.11 -8.93 11.55
CA SER A 84 -5.23 -9.87 12.66
C SER A 84 -4.17 -9.63 13.75
N GLN A 85 -2.93 -9.34 13.35
CA GLN A 85 -1.85 -9.04 14.29
C GLN A 85 -2.07 -7.72 15.03
N ILE A 86 -2.56 -6.68 14.35
CA ILE A 86 -2.90 -5.40 14.97
C ILE A 86 -4.03 -5.59 16.00
N ASP A 87 -5.08 -6.31 15.62
CA ASP A 87 -6.23 -6.58 16.49
C ASP A 87 -5.81 -7.40 17.72
N HIS A 88 -4.97 -8.43 17.52
CA HIS A 88 -4.45 -9.24 18.61
C HIS A 88 -3.59 -8.40 19.58
N SER A 89 -2.71 -7.55 19.05
CA SER A 89 -1.88 -6.64 19.85
C SER A 89 -2.73 -5.69 20.69
N GLY A 90 -3.79 -5.12 20.09
CA GLY A 90 -4.77 -4.28 20.80
C GLY A 90 -5.49 -5.04 21.91
N LYS A 91 -6.00 -6.25 21.62
CA LYS A 91 -6.65 -7.12 22.62
C LYS A 91 -5.71 -7.50 23.77
N ARG A 92 -4.43 -7.79 23.46
CA ARG A 92 -3.41 -8.10 24.47
C ARG A 92 -3.17 -6.92 25.42
N LYS A 93 -2.93 -5.72 24.88
CA LYS A 93 -2.75 -4.50 25.68
C LYS A 93 -3.98 -4.19 26.56
N LYS A 94 -5.19 -4.39 26.03
CA LYS A 94 -6.42 -4.20 26.79
C LYS A 94 -6.52 -5.16 27.99
N ARG A 95 -6.12 -6.43 27.82
CA ARG A 95 -6.07 -7.42 28.91
C ARG A 95 -5.03 -7.06 29.98
N GLU A 96 -3.93 -6.43 29.58
CA GLU A 96 -2.86 -5.93 30.46
C GLU A 96 -3.23 -4.60 31.16
N GLY A 97 -4.46 -4.10 30.99
CA GLY A 97 -4.91 -2.83 31.60
C GLY A 97 -4.34 -1.58 30.94
N SER A 98 -3.63 -1.70 29.83
CA SER A 98 -3.05 -0.57 29.11
C SER A 98 -4.08 0.15 28.25
N ARG A 99 -3.92 1.48 28.11
CA ARG A 99 -4.72 2.28 27.17
C ARG A 99 -4.43 1.83 25.73
N VAL A 100 -5.50 1.54 24.99
CA VAL A 100 -5.43 1.17 23.56
C VAL A 100 -6.06 2.28 22.74
N HIS A 101 -5.27 2.90 21.87
CA HIS A 101 -5.78 3.84 20.87
C HIS A 101 -6.35 3.07 19.67
N PRO A 102 -7.50 3.48 19.11
CA PRO A 102 -7.99 2.92 17.85
C PRO A 102 -6.91 3.04 16.76
N CYS A 103 -6.64 1.94 16.07
CA CYS A 103 -5.69 1.89 14.96
C CYS A 103 -6.42 1.35 13.73
N LYS A 104 -6.82 2.26 12.83
CA LYS A 104 -7.48 1.92 11.57
C LYS A 104 -6.46 1.92 10.44
N VAL A 105 -6.18 0.75 9.88
CA VAL A 105 -5.32 0.64 8.70
C VAL A 105 -6.10 1.13 7.47
N ARG A 106 -5.48 2.01 6.68
CA ARG A 106 -6.02 2.52 5.41
C ARG A 106 -5.13 2.00 4.27
N ILE A 107 -5.76 1.42 3.25
CA ILE A 107 -5.10 0.71 2.14
C ILE A 107 -5.73 1.19 0.83
#